data_AF-A0A2S7STQ9-F1
#
_entry.id   AF-A0A2S7STQ9-F1
#
_cell.length_a   1.000
_cell.length_b   1.000
_cell.length_c   1.000
_cell.angle_alpha   90.00
_cell.angle_beta   90.00
_cell.angle_gamma   90.00
#
_symmetry.space_group_name_H-M   'P 1'
#
loop_
_entity.id
_entity.type
_entity.pdbx_description
1 polymer ?
#
loop_
_entity_poly.entity_id
_entity_poly.type
_entity_poly.pdbx_seq_one_letter_code
_entity_poly.pdbx_strand_id
1 'polypeptide(L)'
;MNIKLCYLYRDGANYKRYGKVVFENTSLLPLHKIGTAIIASLIEGEWFYAKKWNLPDLHFDKWDNEIDHDYHEYSGIEETEEQPTQGDISDFLKQISNEH
;
A
#
# COMPACT_ATOMS: atom_id res chain seq x y z
N MET A 1 17.05 7.85 4.00
CA MET A 1 16.57 6.56 3.49
C MET A 1 15.09 6.72 3.21
N ASN A 2 14.63 6.33 2.03
CA ASN A 2 13.23 6.39 1.65
C ASN A 2 12.51 5.14 2.14
N ILE A 3 11.17 5.14 2.10
CA ILE A 3 10.35 4.01 2.55
C ILE A 3 9.65 3.42 1.34
N LYS A 4 9.90 2.14 1.07
CA LYS A 4 9.21 1.39 0.04
C LYS A 4 8.06 0.60 0.64
N LEU A 5 6.86 0.82 0.13
CA LEU A 5 5.67 0.04 0.41
C LEU A 5 5.44 -0.95 -0.73
N CYS A 6 5.36 -2.23 -0.40
CA CYS A 6 5.05 -3.32 -1.32
C CYS A 6 3.64 -3.84 -1.06
N TYR A 7 2.91 -4.12 -2.13
CA TYR A 7 1.54 -4.64 -2.08
C TYR A 7 1.25 -5.43 -3.36
N LEU A 8 0.13 -6.13 -3.38
CA LEU A 8 -0.30 -6.86 -4.57
C LEU A 8 -1.82 -6.77 -4.76
N TYR A 9 -2.26 -7.04 -5.97
CA TYR A 9 -3.63 -7.47 -6.25
C TYR A 9 -3.62 -8.95 -6.59
N ARG A 10 -4.67 -9.66 -6.18
CA ARG A 10 -4.97 -11.00 -6.66
C ARG A 10 -6.41 -11.03 -7.17
N ASP A 11 -6.61 -11.60 -8.35
CA ASP A 11 -7.96 -11.82 -8.86
C ASP A 11 -8.61 -13.01 -8.16
N GLY A 12 -9.89 -13.24 -8.43
CA GLY A 12 -10.64 -14.38 -7.87
C GLY A 12 -10.12 -15.75 -8.31
N ALA A 13 -9.32 -15.80 -9.39
CA ALA A 13 -8.63 -17.00 -9.87
C ALA A 13 -7.19 -17.14 -9.31
N ASN A 14 -6.80 -16.28 -8.36
CA ASN A 14 -5.52 -16.26 -7.66
C ASN A 14 -4.29 -15.89 -8.52
N TYR A 15 -4.48 -15.23 -9.66
CA TYR A 15 -3.38 -14.57 -10.38
C TYR A 15 -2.98 -13.30 -9.66
N LYS A 16 -1.66 -13.07 -9.52
CA LYS A 16 -1.12 -11.96 -8.73
C LYS A 16 -0.45 -10.90 -9.59
N ARG A 17 -0.69 -9.64 -9.26
CA ARG A 17 0.05 -8.48 -9.78
C ARG A 17 0.68 -7.74 -8.62
N TYR A 18 2.00 -7.59 -8.64
CA TYR A 18 2.76 -6.92 -7.58
C TYR A 18 2.98 -5.44 -7.91
N GLY A 19 2.92 -4.60 -6.90
CA GLY A 19 3.21 -3.18 -6.98
C GLY A 19 4.09 -2.71 -5.84
N LYS A 20 4.75 -1.58 -6.07
CA LYS A 20 5.51 -0.87 -5.05
C LYS A 20 5.41 0.63 -5.26
N VAL A 21 5.50 1.37 -4.16
CA VAL A 21 5.69 2.82 -4.17
C VAL A 21 6.79 3.19 -3.20
N VAL A 22 7.55 4.24 -3.50
CA VAL A 22 8.62 4.75 -2.66
C VAL A 22 8.25 6.14 -2.18
N PHE A 23 8.16 6.31 -0.86
CA PHE A 23 7.87 7.58 -0.19
C PHE A 23 9.15 8.22 0.33
N GLU A 24 9.19 9.54 0.34
CA GLU A 24 10.19 10.28 1.10
C GLU A 24 9.99 10.03 2.61
N ASN A 25 11.07 10.08 3.37
CA ASN A 25 11.03 10.00 4.84
C ASN A 25 11.83 11.15 5.45
N THR A 26 11.38 12.37 5.20
CA THR A 26 12.05 13.60 5.64
C THR A 26 12.08 13.71 7.17
N SER A 27 11.06 13.18 7.84
CA SER A 27 10.93 13.15 9.30
C SER A 27 11.72 12.02 9.97
N LEU A 28 12.42 11.17 9.19
CA LEU A 28 13.20 10.03 9.69
C LEU A 28 12.40 9.12 10.64
N LEU A 29 11.13 8.87 10.29
CA LEU A 29 10.29 7.97 11.07
C LEU A 29 10.90 6.57 11.09
N PRO A 30 10.98 5.90 12.26
CA PRO A 30 11.45 4.53 12.35
C PRO A 30 10.53 3.58 11.56
N LEU A 31 11.13 2.64 10.81
CA LEU A 31 10.39 1.68 9.99
C LEU A 31 9.29 0.95 10.77
N HIS A 32 9.57 0.52 12.01
CA HIS A 32 8.58 -0.16 12.85
C HIS A 32 7.35 0.70 13.17
N LYS A 33 7.50 2.03 13.35
CA LYS A 33 6.37 2.93 13.61
C LYS A 33 5.50 3.09 12.38
N ILE A 34 6.13 3.22 11.21
CA ILE A 34 5.42 3.28 9.91
C ILE A 34 4.63 1.98 9.70
N GLY A 35 5.26 0.84 9.94
CA GLY A 35 4.61 -0.47 9.80
C GLY A 35 3.41 -0.65 10.74
N THR A 36 3.55 -0.28 12.01
CA THR A 36 2.43 -0.32 12.96
C THR A 36 1.27 0.58 12.52
N ALA A 37 1.56 1.79 12.01
CA ALA A 37 0.53 2.71 11.55
C ALA A 37 -0.21 2.18 10.31
N ILE A 38 0.52 1.65 9.32
CA ILE A 38 -0.08 1.06 8.12
C ILE A 38 -0.97 -0.13 8.50
N ILE A 39 -0.46 -1.06 9.33
CA ILE A 39 -1.21 -2.26 9.73
C ILE A 39 -2.50 -1.88 10.48
N ALA A 40 -2.46 -0.85 11.32
CA ALA A 40 -3.65 -0.37 12.02
C ALA A 40 -4.73 0.20 11.07
N SER A 41 -4.33 0.64 9.87
CA SER A 41 -5.24 1.15 8.84
C SER A 41 -5.73 0.08 7.86
N LEU A 42 -5.27 -1.17 7.97
CA LEU A 42 -5.70 -2.26 7.12
C LEU A 42 -7.06 -2.84 7.56
N ILE A 43 -7.84 -3.27 6.59
CA ILE A 43 -9.04 -4.09 6.76
C ILE A 43 -8.58 -5.47 7.21
N GLU A 44 -9.03 -5.89 8.39
CA GLU A 44 -8.65 -7.16 9.02
C GLU A 44 -7.12 -7.36 9.17
N GLY A 45 -6.35 -6.27 9.17
CA GLY A 45 -4.89 -6.33 9.32
C GLY A 45 -4.15 -6.75 8.05
N GLU A 46 -4.84 -6.94 6.92
CA GLU A 46 -4.23 -7.43 5.69
C GLU A 46 -4.55 -6.53 4.48
N TRP A 47 -5.82 -6.11 4.30
CA TRP A 47 -6.31 -5.53 3.04
C TRP A 47 -6.52 -4.02 3.07
N PHE A 48 -6.56 -3.38 1.90
CA PHE A 48 -6.91 -1.97 1.76
C PHE A 48 -7.46 -1.67 0.37
N TYR A 49 -8.05 -0.48 0.18
CA TYR A 49 -8.46 0.00 -1.14
C TYR A 49 -7.39 0.93 -1.70
N ALA A 50 -6.62 0.51 -2.72
CA ALA A 50 -5.54 1.34 -3.28
C ALA A 50 -6.01 2.74 -3.68
N LYS A 51 -7.21 2.86 -4.25
CA LYS A 51 -7.81 4.14 -4.62
C LYS A 51 -8.00 5.09 -3.43
N LYS A 52 -8.45 4.59 -2.27
CA LYS A 52 -8.60 5.40 -1.04
C LYS A 52 -7.23 5.83 -0.49
N TRP A 53 -6.24 4.96 -0.64
CA TRP A 53 -4.86 5.24 -0.24
C TRP A 53 -4.09 6.07 -1.29
N ASN A 54 -4.74 6.48 -2.39
CA ASN A 54 -4.12 7.18 -3.51
C ASN A 54 -2.88 6.45 -4.07
N LEU A 55 -2.95 5.12 -4.11
CA LEU A 55 -1.92 4.25 -4.66
C LEU A 55 -2.30 3.78 -6.08
N PRO A 56 -1.30 3.44 -6.93
CA PRO A 56 -1.57 2.83 -8.22
C PRO A 56 -2.48 1.61 -8.12
N ASP A 57 -3.44 1.53 -9.04
CA ASP A 57 -4.32 0.38 -9.12
C ASP A 57 -3.62 -0.79 -9.85
N LEU A 58 -3.67 -1.98 -9.23
CA LEU A 58 -3.09 -3.22 -9.75
C LEU A 58 -4.13 -4.22 -10.30
N HIS A 59 -5.42 -3.85 -10.37
CA HIS A 59 -6.45 -4.67 -11.01
C HIS A 59 -6.05 -5.06 -12.45
N PHE A 60 -6.43 -6.27 -12.88
CA PHE A 60 -6.24 -6.70 -14.26
C PHE A 60 -7.26 -6.01 -15.18
N ASP A 61 -6.92 -5.92 -16.48
CA ASP A 61 -7.85 -5.34 -17.47
C ASP A 61 -9.10 -6.21 -17.66
N LYS A 62 -8.98 -7.51 -17.37
CA LYS A 62 -10.10 -8.45 -17.33
C LYS A 62 -10.62 -8.50 -15.89
N TRP A 63 -11.91 -8.22 -15.74
CA TRP A 63 -12.62 -8.27 -14.47
C TRP A 63 -13.78 -9.26 -14.52
N ASP A 64 -13.90 -10.08 -13.49
CA ASP A 64 -14.97 -11.04 -13.27
C ASP A 64 -15.75 -10.68 -11.99
N ASN A 65 -16.97 -10.14 -12.17
CA ASN A 65 -17.81 -9.68 -11.06
C ASN A 65 -18.22 -10.79 -10.07
N GLU A 66 -18.08 -12.07 -10.42
CA GLU A 66 -18.45 -13.17 -9.52
C GLU A 66 -17.36 -13.49 -8.49
N ILE A 67 -16.08 -13.25 -8.83
CA ILE A 67 -14.94 -13.72 -8.05
C ILE A 67 -13.92 -12.63 -7.73
N ASP A 68 -13.88 -11.55 -8.50
CA ASP A 68 -12.95 -10.44 -8.27
C ASP A 68 -13.44 -9.48 -7.19
N HIS A 69 -12.48 -8.86 -6.51
CA HIS A 69 -12.72 -7.93 -5.43
C HIS A 69 -11.90 -6.66 -5.59
N ASP A 70 -12.31 -5.58 -4.90
CA ASP A 70 -11.70 -4.26 -5.05
C ASP A 70 -10.44 -4.03 -4.18
N TYR A 71 -10.18 -4.93 -3.23
CA TYR A 71 -9.10 -4.76 -2.25
C TYR A 71 -7.75 -5.23 -2.78
N HIS A 72 -6.71 -4.53 -2.33
CA HIS A 72 -5.30 -4.88 -2.48
C HIS A 72 -4.76 -5.49 -1.18
N GLU A 73 -3.74 -6.32 -1.34
CA GLU A 73 -3.08 -7.00 -0.23
C GLU A 73 -1.78 -6.28 0.17
N TYR A 74 -1.64 -5.95 1.45
CA TYR A 74 -0.40 -5.44 2.00
C TYR A 74 0.68 -6.53 2.00
N SER A 75 1.87 -6.22 1.46
CA SER A 75 2.99 -7.18 1.38
C SER A 75 4.18 -6.81 2.25
N GLY A 76 4.27 -5.59 2.77
CA GLY A 76 5.37 -5.16 3.64
C GLY A 76 5.89 -3.76 3.34
N ILE A 77 6.78 -3.29 4.21
CA ILE A 77 7.58 -2.08 4.02
C ILE A 77 9.05 -2.35 4.26
N GLU A 78 9.91 -1.60 3.58
CA GLU A 78 11.35 -1.61 3.84
C GLU A 78 11.98 -0.23 3.60
N GLU A 79 13.14 -0.04 4.19
CA GLU A 79 14.03 1.08 3.90
C GLU A 79 14.69 0.90 2.53
N THR A 80 14.84 1.98 1.76
CA THR A 80 15.44 1.93 0.42
C THR A 80 16.19 3.21 0.03
N GLU A 81 17.18 3.09 -0.85
CA GLU A 81 17.86 4.20 -1.53
C GLU A 81 17.24 4.54 -2.90
N GLU A 82 16.19 3.81 -3.31
CA GLU A 82 15.44 4.11 -4.53
C GLU A 82 14.87 5.54 -4.48
N GLN A 83 14.81 6.21 -5.63
CA GLN A 83 14.21 7.54 -5.73
C GLN A 83 12.72 7.51 -5.38
N PRO A 84 12.19 8.53 -4.69
CA PRO A 84 10.79 8.58 -4.31
C PRO A 84 9.89 8.69 -5.55
N THR A 85 8.81 7.93 -5.54
CA THR A 85 7.72 7.98 -6.53
C THR A 85 6.49 8.68 -5.97
N GLN A 86 6.48 8.94 -4.67
CA GLN A 86 5.41 9.57 -3.90
C GLN A 86 6.02 10.62 -2.96
N GLY A 87 5.18 11.46 -2.36
CA GLY A 87 5.59 12.45 -1.36
C GLY A 87 6.04 11.83 -0.02
N ASP A 88 5.97 12.62 1.04
CA ASP A 88 6.43 12.18 2.36
C ASP A 88 5.51 11.12 2.98
N ILE A 89 6.12 10.09 3.57
CA ILE A 89 5.44 9.00 4.27
C ILE A 89 4.56 9.51 5.40
N SER A 90 4.93 10.61 6.06
CA SER A 90 4.17 11.17 7.18
C SER A 90 2.82 11.71 6.73
N ASP A 91 2.73 12.26 5.52
CA ASP A 91 1.46 12.75 4.97
C ASP A 91 0.59 11.60 4.48
N PHE A 92 1.20 10.57 3.88
CA PHE A 92 0.52 9.32 3.57
C PHE A 92 -0.10 8.67 4.82
N LEU A 93 0.66 8.57 5.92
CA LEU A 93 0.16 7.99 7.18
C LEU A 93 -1.05 8.76 7.74
N LYS A 94 -1.05 10.10 7.65
CA LYS A 94 -2.21 10.93 8.06
C LYS A 94 -3.41 10.71 7.15
N GLN A 95 -3.19 10.51 5.85
CA GLN A 95 -4.26 10.25 4.90
C GLN A 95 -4.97 8.94 5.24
N ILE A 96 -4.22 7.84 5.37
CA ILE A 96 -4.81 6.52 5.59
C ILE A 96 -5.42 6.34 6.98
N SER A 97 -4.98 7.11 7.98
CA SER A 97 -5.58 7.08 9.33
C SER A 97 -6.97 7.73 9.40
N ASN A 98 -7.32 8.58 8.42
CA ASN A 98 -8.60 9.30 8.38
C ASN A 98 -9.67 8.58 7.55
N GLU A 99 -9.35 7.42 6.96
CA GLU A 99 -10.23 6.66 6.06
C GLU A 99 -11.08 5.59 6.80
N HIS A 100 -11.20 5.70 8.12
CA HIS A 100 -12.02 4.82 8.98
C HIS A 100 -13.46 5.32 9.13
#